data_AF-A0A9D6PRY2-F1
#
_entry.id   AF-A0A9D6PRY2-F1
#
_cell.length_a   1.000
_cell.length_b   1.000
_cell.length_c   1.000
_cell.angle_alpha   90.00
_cell.angle_beta   90.00
_cell.angle_gamma   90.00
#
_symmetry.space_group_name_H-M   'P 1'
#
loop_
_entity.id
_entity.type
_entity.pdbx_description
1 polymer ?
#
loop_
_entity_poly.entity_id
_entity_poly.type
_entity_poly.pdbx_seq_one_letter_code
_entity_poly.pdbx_strand_id
1 'polypeptide(L)'
;MRTLNYIALLALPCQVFAVSDTDVLALSDQSYADDLPIVLSATRLSQPISEAPVAMTVIDRDMIEASGARNIPDVLRLVPGFQVGYFDGNSPVVA
;
A
#
# COMPACT_ATOMS: atom_id res chain seq x y z
N MET A 1 -56.06 21.19 -21.90
CA MET A 1 -55.72 20.14 -20.92
C MET A 1 -54.46 19.44 -21.40
N ARG A 2 -53.36 19.57 -20.62
CA ARG A 2 -52.23 18.62 -20.49
C ARG A 2 -51.50 18.26 -21.79
N THR A 3 -50.31 18.80 -22.08
CA THR A 3 -49.03 18.29 -21.53
C THR A 3 -47.89 19.32 -21.74
N LEU A 4 -47.89 20.36 -20.90
CA LEU A 4 -46.85 21.37 -20.77
C LEU A 4 -45.83 20.86 -19.72
N ASN A 5 -44.84 20.00 -20.07
CA ASN A 5 -43.80 19.63 -19.09
C ASN A 5 -42.53 18.94 -19.66
N TYR A 6 -41.90 19.46 -20.72
CA TYR A 6 -40.67 18.83 -21.28
C TYR A 6 -39.54 19.78 -21.67
N ILE A 7 -39.55 21.03 -21.19
CA ILE A 7 -38.53 22.04 -21.54
C ILE A 7 -37.55 22.34 -20.39
N ALA A 8 -37.71 21.72 -19.21
CA ALA A 8 -36.91 22.00 -18.02
C ALA A 8 -35.77 21.00 -17.73
N LEU A 9 -35.31 20.20 -18.71
CA LEU A 9 -34.28 19.16 -18.49
C LEU A 9 -33.10 19.24 -19.49
N LEU A 10 -32.71 20.44 -19.92
CA LEU A 10 -31.54 20.61 -20.81
C LEU A 10 -30.77 21.92 -20.52
N ALA A 11 -30.54 22.20 -19.24
CA ALA A 11 -29.62 23.26 -18.82
C ALA A 11 -28.92 22.86 -17.52
N LEU A 12 -28.15 21.78 -17.57
CA LEU A 12 -27.08 21.56 -16.61
C LEU A 12 -25.87 22.34 -17.14
N PRO A 13 -25.41 23.42 -16.48
CA PRO A 13 -24.12 23.99 -16.80
C PRO A 13 -23.07 22.95 -16.41
N CYS A 14 -22.22 22.59 -17.37
CA CYS A 14 -20.99 21.86 -17.11
C CYS A 14 -20.09 22.76 -16.24
N GLN A 15 -20.19 22.62 -14.92
CA GLN A 15 -19.31 23.33 -13.99
C GLN A 15 -17.94 22.66 -14.06
N VAL A 16 -17.01 23.33 -14.73
CA VAL A 16 -15.58 23.03 -14.71
C VAL A 16 -15.10 23.19 -13.25
N PHE A 17 -14.74 22.08 -12.60
CA PHE A 17 -13.97 22.12 -11.36
C PHE A 17 -12.49 22.24 -11.74
N ALA A 18 -11.91 23.44 -11.58
CA ALA A 18 -10.47 23.61 -11.50
C ALA A 18 -10.05 23.29 -10.06
N VAL A 19 -9.44 22.11 -9.83
CA VAL A 19 -8.69 21.82 -8.61
C VAL A 19 -7.33 22.49 -8.75
N SER A 20 -7.10 23.51 -7.94
CA SER A 20 -5.77 24.12 -7.75
C SER A 20 -5.12 23.45 -6.54
N ASP A 21 -4.63 22.22 -6.71
CA ASP A 21 -3.74 21.59 -5.72
C ASP A 21 -2.34 22.20 -5.87
N THR A 22 -2.16 23.37 -5.26
CA THR A 22 -0.87 24.06 -5.17
C THR A 22 -0.31 23.85 -3.78
N ASP A 23 -0.09 22.59 -3.38
CA ASP A 23 0.50 22.26 -2.07
C ASP A 23 1.39 21.00 -2.10
N VAL A 24 2.05 20.73 -3.23
CA VAL A 24 2.92 19.54 -3.41
C VAL A 24 4.42 19.81 -3.27
N LEU A 25 4.83 21.01 -2.84
CA LEU A 25 6.25 21.43 -2.84
C LEU A 25 6.87 21.68 -1.45
N ALA A 26 6.16 21.38 -0.36
CA ALA A 26 6.66 21.55 1.01
C ALA A 26 6.98 20.21 1.71
N LEU A 27 7.44 19.21 0.96
CA LEU A 27 8.01 17.98 1.53
C LEU A 27 9.41 18.32 2.08
N SER A 28 9.49 18.61 3.37
CA SER A 28 10.77 18.68 4.08
C SER A 28 11.34 17.27 4.20
N ASP A 29 12.63 17.09 3.91
CA ASP A 29 13.35 15.81 3.98
C ASP A 29 13.19 15.10 5.35
N GLN A 30 12.96 15.89 6.40
CA GLN A 30 12.71 15.41 7.75
C GLN A 30 11.42 14.58 7.91
N SER A 31 10.34 14.89 7.19
CA SER A 31 9.08 14.16 7.38
C SER A 31 9.13 12.74 6.79
N TYR A 32 9.99 12.51 5.79
CA TYR A 32 10.15 11.19 5.18
C TYR A 32 10.93 10.24 6.09
N ALA A 33 11.91 10.75 6.85
CA ALA A 33 12.72 9.93 7.75
C ALA A 33 11.96 9.48 9.01
N ASP A 34 11.04 10.30 9.51
CA ASP A 34 10.26 10.01 10.73
C ASP A 34 9.20 8.91 10.53
N ASP A 35 8.75 8.66 9.29
CA ASP A 35 7.69 7.69 8.98
C ASP A 35 8.22 6.30 8.59
N LEU A 36 9.53 6.08 8.67
CA LEU A 36 10.15 4.82 8.32
C LEU A 36 10.04 3.79 9.46
N PRO A 37 9.77 2.51 9.14
CA PRO A 37 9.68 1.48 10.17
C PRO A 37 11.05 1.25 10.83
N ILE A 38 11.03 1.13 12.16
CA ILE A 38 12.20 0.77 12.95
C ILE A 38 12.38 -0.75 12.94
N VAL A 39 13.58 -1.19 12.60
CA VAL A 39 13.95 -2.60 12.45
C VAL A 39 15.07 -2.97 13.40
N LEU A 40 14.99 -4.17 13.99
CA LEU A 40 16.05 -4.75 14.82
C LEU A 40 16.66 -6.03 14.22
N SER A 41 16.05 -6.60 13.19
CA SER A 41 16.36 -7.97 12.74
C SER A 41 17.78 -8.15 12.21
N ALA A 42 18.38 -7.11 11.61
CA ALA A 42 19.72 -7.20 11.02
C ALA A 42 20.86 -7.05 12.05
N THR A 43 20.78 -6.04 12.93
CA THR A 43 21.88 -5.65 13.82
C THR A 43 21.55 -5.84 15.30
N ARG A 44 20.30 -6.14 15.64
CA ARG A 44 19.72 -6.09 16.99
C ARG A 44 19.77 -4.71 17.64
N LEU A 45 19.99 -3.66 16.85
CA LEU A 45 19.89 -2.26 17.26
C LEU A 45 18.60 -1.68 16.67
N SER A 46 17.89 -0.86 17.44
CA SER A 46 16.73 -0.11 16.95
C SER A 46 17.20 0.98 15.99
N GLN A 47 17.03 0.75 14.69
CA GLN A 47 17.43 1.66 13.64
C GLN A 47 16.35 1.72 12.55
N PRO A 48 16.19 2.85 11.83
CA PRO A 48 15.27 2.92 10.71
C PRO A 48 15.74 1.99 9.57
N ILE A 49 14.80 1.51 8.76
CA ILE A 49 15.10 0.58 7.66
C ILE A 49 16.06 1.18 6.60
N SER A 50 16.10 2.50 6.44
CA SER A 50 17.04 3.20 5.55
C SER A 50 18.51 3.03 5.98
N GLU A 51 18.76 2.82 7.27
CA GLU A 51 20.09 2.63 7.86
C GLU A 51 20.45 1.14 8.00
N ALA A 52 19.59 0.25 7.52
CA ALA A 52 19.86 -1.18 7.53
C ALA A 52 21.07 -1.52 6.64
N PRO A 53 22.03 -2.32 7.13
CA PRO A 53 23.21 -2.71 6.35
C PRO A 53 22.91 -3.74 5.24
N VAL A 54 21.69 -4.27 5.18
CA VAL A 54 21.25 -5.31 4.26
C VAL A 54 19.84 -5.02 3.76
N ALA A 55 19.50 -5.49 2.56
CA ALA A 55 18.14 -5.37 2.03
C ALA A 55 17.14 -6.12 2.93
N MET A 56 16.07 -5.42 3.33
CA MET A 56 15.00 -5.97 4.16
C MET A 56 13.62 -5.64 3.58
N THR A 57 12.67 -6.55 3.74
CA THR A 57 11.25 -6.35 3.42
C THR A 57 10.47 -6.46 4.71
N VAL A 58 9.75 -5.39 5.07
CA VAL A 58 8.88 -5.38 6.25
C VAL A 58 7.46 -5.68 5.79
N ILE A 59 6.80 -6.60 6.49
CA ILE A 59 5.42 -6.98 6.20
C ILE A 59 4.54 -6.52 7.36
N ASP A 60 3.82 -5.44 7.13
CA ASP A 60 2.97 -4.82 8.14
C ASP A 60 1.60 -5.47 8.25
N ARG A 61 0.89 -5.11 9.33
CA ARG A 61 -0.44 -5.64 9.63
C ARG A 61 -1.42 -5.39 8.49
N ASP A 62 -1.47 -4.16 7.99
CA ASP A 62 -2.39 -3.77 6.92
C ASP A 62 -2.10 -4.53 5.63
N MET A 63 -0.82 -4.81 5.36
CA MET A 63 -0.43 -5.63 4.21
C MET A 63 -0.86 -7.09 4.37
N ILE A 64 -0.74 -7.66 5.57
CA ILE A 64 -1.24 -9.02 5.86
C ILE A 64 -2.75 -9.07 5.64
N GLU A 65 -3.50 -8.10 6.15
CA GLU A 65 -4.96 -8.04 6.00
C GLU A 65 -5.37 -7.86 4.53
N ALA A 66 -4.71 -6.96 3.82
CA ALA A 66 -4.94 -6.72 2.40
C ALA A 66 -4.58 -7.95 1.53
N SER A 67 -3.56 -8.72 1.92
CA SER A 67 -3.15 -9.93 1.21
C SER A 67 -4.14 -11.09 1.32
N GLY A 68 -4.99 -11.09 2.35
CA GLY A 68 -5.92 -12.19 2.66
C GLY A 68 -5.24 -13.50 3.09
N ALA A 69 -3.91 -13.51 3.24
CA ALA A 69 -3.12 -14.67 3.60
C ALA A 69 -3.57 -15.28 4.93
N ARG A 70 -3.63 -16.62 4.99
CA ARG A 70 -4.06 -17.37 6.17
C ARG A 70 -2.91 -18.08 6.86
N ASN A 71 -1.84 -18.34 6.11
CA ASN A 71 -0.64 -19.01 6.60
C ASN A 71 0.61 -18.19 6.26
N ILE A 72 1.69 -18.39 7.02
CA ILE A 72 2.98 -17.72 6.80
C ILE A 72 3.52 -17.90 5.36
N PRO A 73 3.49 -19.09 4.75
CA PRO A 73 3.98 -19.26 3.38
C PRO A 73 3.20 -18.42 2.37
N ASP A 74 1.91 -18.18 2.60
CA ASP A 74 1.11 -17.36 1.69
C ASP A 74 1.57 -15.90 1.72
N VAL A 75 1.96 -15.39 2.89
CA VAL A 75 2.51 -14.04 3.06
C VAL A 75 3.89 -13.92 2.39
N LEU A 76 4.74 -14.94 2.53
CA LEU A 76 6.11 -14.91 2.00
C LEU A 76 6.16 -14.88 0.46
N ARG A 77 5.07 -15.24 -0.24
CA ARG A 77 4.96 -15.05 -1.70
C ARG A 77 5.07 -13.60 -2.15
N LEU A 78 4.83 -12.65 -1.25
CA LEU A 78 4.94 -11.22 -1.54
C LEU A 78 6.40 -10.74 -1.52
N VAL A 79 7.30 -11.50 -0.90
CA VAL A 79 8.71 -11.11 -0.75
C VAL A 79 9.49 -11.53 -1.99
N PRO A 80 10.26 -10.61 -2.60
CA PRO A 80 11.10 -10.96 -3.75
C PRO A 80 12.14 -12.02 -3.36
N GLY A 81 12.32 -13.01 -4.23
CA GLY A 81 13.30 -14.08 -4.05
C GLY A 81 12.80 -15.29 -3.25
N PHE A 82 11.61 -15.22 -2.64
CA PHE A 82 11.00 -16.35 -1.96
C PHE A 82 10.18 -17.20 -2.93
N GLN A 83 10.37 -18.52 -2.91
CA GLN A 83 9.56 -19.48 -3.66
C GLN A 83 8.80 -20.38 -2.72
N VAL A 84 7.48 -20.43 -2.89
CA VAL A 84 6.58 -21.19 -2.00
C VAL A 84 5.98 -22.35 -2.76
N GLY A 85 6.31 -23.56 -2.33
CA GLY A 85 5.80 -24.82 -2.87
C GLY A 85 5.17 -25.70 -1.79
N TYR A 86 4.84 -26.92 -2.18
CA TYR A 86 4.25 -27.93 -1.32
C TYR A 86 5.00 -29.25 -1.54
N PHE A 87 5.57 -29.82 -0.47
CA PHE A 87 6.22 -31.12 -0.55
C PHE A 87 5.19 -32.25 -0.66
N ASP A 88 4.08 -32.10 0.07
CA ASP A 88 2.85 -32.86 -0.07
C ASP A 88 1.64 -31.89 0.00
N GLY A 89 0.42 -32.37 -0.22
CA GLY A 89 -0.77 -31.51 -0.31
C GLY A 89 -1.07 -30.61 0.90
N ASN A 90 -0.43 -30.81 2.06
CA ASN A 90 -0.63 -30.00 3.27
C ASN A 90 0.67 -29.52 3.94
N SER A 91 1.84 -29.85 3.40
CA SER A 91 3.14 -29.48 3.94
C SER A 91 3.81 -28.41 3.06
N PRO A 92 3.65 -27.12 3.41
CA PRO A 92 4.26 -26.04 2.65
C PRO A 92 5.78 -26.00 2.87
N VAL A 93 6.50 -25.74 1.79
CA VAL A 93 7.95 -25.55 1.79
C VAL A 93 8.29 -24.22 1.14
N VAL A 94 9.33 -23.57 1.65
CA VAL A 94 9.77 -22.25 1.20
C VAL A 94 11.26 -22.30 0.93
N ALA A 95 11.67 -21.81 -0.23
CA ALA A 95 13.07 -21.72 -0.68
C ALA A 95 13.47 -20.27 -0.96
#